data_AF-A0A834YSF2-F1
#
_entry.id   AF-A0A834YSF2-F1
#
_cell.length_a   1.000
_cell.length_b   1.000
_cell.length_c   1.000
_cell.angle_alpha   90.00
_cell.angle_beta   90.00
_cell.angle_gamma   90.00
#
_symmetry.space_group_name_H-M   'P 1'
#
loop_
_entity.id
_entity.type
_entity.pdbx_description
1 polymer ?
#
loop_
_entity_poly.entity_id
_entity_poly.type
_entity_poly.pdbx_seq_one_letter_code
_entity_poly.pdbx_strand_id
1 'polypeptide(L)'
;MQVMLFRILNDDVACTLQPLHLPNRIERDKLKDFMQTDQQFHLTKAFDQISIFSQGILVMSRNLLGLIDLDVKNWIEGKMRKELLKRFENKLKYFFLSSNVGLEELETNVQKSKTFILSQLHLMECFQDLLHMHGTRVWEEEFTCFLKHCALKECDDYVSWRKHDSIVMHVQVNDFSNARTFLGHLLRQILQLTNPSRSMYIEPMSGWFDSEGRELLGLRFFDLLESCVGPIGMTSLDSLLAFIIMEMLEHSLNSLKSLLHVRCLEELQQLDTALGPASSLPLLGRSSYKQMAKFVDTLWEPWVESLACIGQLQLLRCLISFKLKLACKVRISYNIFIFGESLLG
;
A
#
# COMPACT_ATOMS: atom_id res chain seq x y z
N MET A 1 8.09 16.88 28.56
CA MET A 1 6.80 17.31 27.97
C MET A 1 6.44 16.53 26.70
N GLN A 2 7.29 16.49 25.65
CA GLN A 2 7.11 15.68 24.42
C GLN A 2 6.77 14.20 24.68
N VAL A 3 7.45 13.60 25.65
CA VAL A 3 7.31 12.19 26.00
C VAL A 3 6.12 11.91 26.91
N MET A 4 5.60 12.91 27.66
CA MET A 4 4.48 12.67 28.58
C MET A 4 3.14 12.61 27.84
N LEU A 5 2.82 13.62 27.02
CA LEU A 5 1.52 13.74 26.34
C LEU A 5 1.21 12.52 25.46
N PHE A 6 2.25 11.94 24.84
CA PHE A 6 2.16 10.74 24.01
C PHE A 6 2.48 9.42 24.75
N ARG A 7 3.23 9.38 25.87
CA ARG A 7 3.30 8.17 26.72
C ARG A 7 2.02 7.94 27.52
N ILE A 8 1.34 9.02 27.88
CA ILE A 8 0.04 8.98 28.57
C ILE A 8 -1.00 8.26 27.68
N LEU A 9 -0.91 8.42 26.36
CA LEU A 9 -1.64 7.67 25.34
C LEU A 9 -0.76 6.54 24.79
N ASN A 10 -0.35 5.64 25.69
CA ASN A 10 0.33 4.41 25.34
C ASN A 10 -0.48 3.63 24.28
N ASP A 11 0.23 2.83 23.50
CA ASP A 11 -0.32 2.06 22.39
C ASP A 11 -1.51 1.17 22.76
N ASP A 12 -1.60 0.73 24.01
CA ASP A 12 -2.72 -0.06 24.55
C ASP A 12 -4.00 0.76 24.72
N VAL A 13 -3.86 2.06 25.03
CA VAL A 13 -4.96 3.00 25.29
C VAL A 13 -5.58 3.52 23.98
N ALA A 14 -4.75 3.68 22.94
CA ALA A 14 -5.22 4.03 21.60
C ALA A 14 -6.05 2.90 20.97
N CYS A 15 -5.72 1.64 21.24
CA CYS A 15 -6.53 0.49 20.84
C CYS A 15 -7.90 0.46 21.52
N THR A 16 -8.01 0.99 22.75
CA THR A 16 -9.27 1.09 23.51
C THR A 16 -10.19 2.22 23.02
N LEU A 17 -9.68 3.17 22.23
CA LEU A 17 -10.46 4.21 21.55
C LEU A 17 -11.16 3.69 20.28
N GLN A 18 -11.32 2.36 20.13
CA GLN A 18 -12.31 1.84 19.21
C GLN A 18 -13.68 2.41 19.60
N PRO A 19 -14.57 2.70 18.62
CA PRO A 19 -15.97 2.87 18.96
C PRO A 19 -16.38 1.60 19.68
N LEU A 20 -16.77 1.72 20.95
CA LEU A 20 -17.62 0.70 21.56
C LEU A 20 -18.81 0.63 20.60
N HIS A 21 -18.86 -0.40 19.76
CA HIS A 21 -20.09 -0.79 19.09
C HIS A 21 -21.01 -1.20 20.22
N LEU A 22 -21.69 -0.23 20.84
CA LEU A 22 -22.72 -0.49 21.83
C LEU A 22 -23.76 -1.34 21.10
N PRO A 23 -23.94 -2.62 21.45
CA PRO A 23 -25.06 -3.35 20.90
C PRO A 23 -26.32 -2.62 21.38
N ASN A 24 -27.30 -2.46 20.49
CA ASN A 24 -28.56 -1.75 20.79
C ASN A 24 -29.34 -2.36 21.99
N ARG A 25 -28.90 -3.51 22.52
CA ARG A 25 -29.29 -4.09 23.81
C ARG A 25 -28.07 -4.67 24.52
N ILE A 26 -27.78 -4.18 25.72
CA ILE A 26 -26.82 -4.77 26.66
C ILE A 26 -27.62 -5.39 27.81
N GLU A 27 -27.42 -6.69 28.06
CA GLU A 27 -27.94 -7.34 29.27
C GLU A 27 -27.29 -6.69 30.50
N ARG A 28 -28.08 -6.32 31.52
CA ARG A 28 -27.60 -5.60 32.73
C ARG A 28 -26.40 -6.27 33.40
N ASP A 29 -26.29 -7.58 33.30
CA ASP A 29 -25.23 -8.36 33.95
C ASP A 29 -23.88 -8.29 33.21
N LYS A 30 -23.88 -8.04 31.89
CA LYS A 30 -22.65 -7.86 31.07
C LYS A 30 -22.19 -6.41 31.03
N LEU A 31 -23.00 -5.48 31.52
CA LEU A 31 -22.76 -4.03 31.44
C LEU A 31 -21.47 -3.62 32.18
N LYS A 32 -21.13 -4.30 33.28
CA LYS A 32 -19.86 -4.06 34.00
C LYS A 32 -18.63 -4.50 33.20
N ASP A 33 -18.70 -5.64 32.52
CA ASP A 33 -17.62 -6.13 31.67
C ASP A 33 -17.45 -5.26 30.40
N PHE A 34 -18.55 -4.72 29.87
CA PHE A 34 -18.55 -3.76 28.76
C PHE A 34 -18.03 -2.37 29.16
N MET A 35 -18.25 -1.94 30.40
CA MET A 35 -17.83 -0.61 30.86
C MET A 35 -16.32 -0.49 31.04
N GLN A 36 -15.58 -1.61 31.16
CA GLN A 36 -14.12 -1.66 31.33
C GLN A 36 -13.61 -0.51 32.22
N THR A 37 -14.22 -0.34 33.40
CA THR A 37 -14.16 0.88 34.21
C THR A 37 -12.73 1.29 34.57
N ASP A 38 -11.83 0.32 34.76
CA ASP A 38 -10.43 0.58 35.07
C ASP A 38 -9.69 1.21 33.87
N GLN A 39 -9.96 0.74 32.66
CA GLN A 39 -9.38 1.29 31.42
C GLN A 39 -9.92 2.68 31.14
N GLN A 40 -11.24 2.88 31.33
CA GLN A 40 -11.85 4.20 31.22
C GLN A 40 -11.30 5.18 32.27
N PHE A 41 -11.05 4.73 33.50
CA PHE A 41 -10.44 5.56 34.54
C PHE A 41 -9.01 5.98 34.19
N HIS A 42 -8.19 5.05 33.68
CA HIS A 42 -6.85 5.37 33.19
C HIS A 42 -6.87 6.37 32.03
N LEU A 43 -7.81 6.21 31.09
CA LEU A 43 -8.09 7.16 30.01
C LEU A 43 -8.50 8.53 30.54
N THR A 44 -9.45 8.60 31.48
CA THR A 44 -9.90 9.88 32.06
C THR A 44 -8.79 10.59 32.79
N LYS A 45 -7.95 9.87 33.54
CA LYS A 45 -6.77 10.46 34.21
C LYS A 45 -5.74 11.01 33.21
N ALA A 46 -5.54 10.29 32.11
CA ALA A 46 -4.71 10.72 31.00
C ALA A 46 -5.26 12.01 30.35
N PHE A 47 -6.55 12.04 30.06
CA PHE A 47 -7.25 13.19 29.47
C PHE A 47 -7.27 14.41 30.40
N ASP A 48 -7.47 14.21 31.69
CA ASP A 48 -7.43 15.28 32.70
C ASP A 48 -6.06 15.96 32.72
N GLN A 49 -4.98 15.17 32.73
CA GLN A 49 -3.62 15.71 32.63
C GLN A 49 -3.41 16.50 31.35
N ILE A 50 -3.83 15.97 30.19
CA ILE A 50 -3.72 16.66 28.90
C ILE A 50 -4.51 17.98 28.91
N SER A 51 -5.71 17.99 29.49
CA SER A 51 -6.56 19.17 29.62
C SER A 51 -5.89 20.26 30.47
N ILE A 52 -5.36 19.90 31.64
CA ILE A 52 -4.63 20.83 32.52
C ILE A 52 -3.41 21.43 31.79
N PHE A 53 -2.63 20.59 31.09
CA PHE A 53 -1.49 21.06 30.31
C PHE A 53 -1.92 21.97 29.14
N SER A 54 -2.98 21.61 28.41
CA SER A 54 -3.53 22.42 27.32
C SER A 54 -3.95 23.80 27.82
N GLN A 55 -4.70 23.84 28.92
CA GLN A 55 -5.16 25.09 29.53
C GLN A 55 -3.99 25.95 30.02
N GLY A 56 -2.99 25.33 30.66
CA GLY A 56 -1.77 26.03 31.06
C GLY A 56 -1.03 26.65 29.88
N ILE A 57 -0.91 25.91 28.77
CA ILE A 57 -0.29 26.38 27.53
C ILE A 57 -1.07 27.56 26.93
N LEU A 58 -2.39 27.48 26.87
CA LEU A 58 -3.25 28.54 26.33
C LEU A 58 -3.15 29.83 27.17
N VAL A 59 -3.04 29.70 28.50
CA VAL A 59 -2.84 30.85 29.40
C VAL A 59 -1.47 31.47 29.19
N MET A 60 -0.41 30.66 29.03
CA MET A 60 0.94 31.17 28.75
C MET A 60 1.02 31.89 27.40
N SER A 61 0.39 31.35 26.35
CA SER A 61 0.38 32.00 25.03
C SER A 61 -0.36 33.34 25.03
N ARG A 62 -1.36 33.53 25.91
CA ARG A 62 -2.10 34.79 26.05
C ARG A 62 -1.34 35.84 26.87
N ASN A 63 -0.58 35.43 27.89
CA ASN A 63 0.06 36.36 28.82
C ASN A 63 1.45 36.87 28.37
N LEU A 64 2.04 36.27 27.34
CA LEU A 64 3.36 36.67 26.79
C LEU A 64 3.28 37.66 25.61
N LEU A 65 2.07 38.10 25.25
CA LEU A 65 1.78 39.14 24.25
C LEU A 65 2.43 40.47 24.67
N GLY A 66 3.71 40.64 24.37
CA GLY A 66 4.43 41.90 24.60
C GLY A 66 5.95 41.81 24.67
N LEU A 67 6.55 40.63 24.93
CA LEU A 67 8.02 40.52 25.07
C LEU A 67 8.66 39.39 24.26
N ILE A 68 7.93 38.32 23.92
CA ILE A 68 8.41 37.23 23.06
C ILE A 68 7.18 36.62 22.34
N ASP A 69 7.07 36.79 21.02
CA ASP A 69 6.10 36.07 20.19
C ASP A 69 6.49 34.58 20.13
N LEU A 70 6.05 33.81 21.13
CA LEU A 70 6.15 32.36 21.12
C LEU A 70 4.88 31.80 20.48
N ASP A 71 4.96 31.42 19.20
CA ASP A 71 3.92 30.69 18.49
C ASP A 71 3.80 29.24 19.02
N VAL A 72 3.32 29.09 20.26
CA VAL A 72 3.19 27.80 20.92
C VAL A 72 2.26 26.86 20.12
N LYS A 73 1.26 27.43 19.44
CA LYS A 73 0.33 26.73 18.56
C LYS A 73 1.06 25.98 17.43
N ASN A 74 1.87 26.70 16.66
CA ASN A 74 2.64 26.15 15.54
C ASN A 74 3.73 25.19 16.03
N TRP A 75 4.31 25.48 17.19
CA TRP A 75 5.30 24.58 17.80
C TRP A 75 4.68 23.23 18.20
N ILE A 76 3.50 23.22 18.83
CA ILE A 76 2.78 21.99 19.18
C ILE A 76 2.41 21.21 17.93
N GLU A 77 1.87 21.90 16.92
CA GLU A 77 1.50 21.27 15.65
C GLU A 77 2.70 20.57 15.01
N GLY A 78 3.84 21.27 14.90
CA GLY A 78 5.08 20.70 14.35
C GLY A 78 5.62 19.53 15.16
N LYS A 79 5.37 19.47 16.47
CA LYS A 79 5.72 18.33 17.32
C LYS A 79 4.77 17.15 17.14
N MET A 80 3.46 17.41 17.04
CA MET A 80 2.46 16.37 16.76
C MET A 80 2.69 15.70 15.42
N ARG A 81 2.96 16.49 14.36
CA ARG A 81 3.31 16.00 13.02
C ARG A 81 4.48 15.02 13.06
N LYS A 82 5.59 15.40 13.72
CA LYS A 82 6.79 14.55 13.85
C LYS A 82 6.53 13.27 14.63
N GLU A 83 5.74 13.33 15.70
CA GLU A 83 5.43 12.15 16.50
C GLU A 83 4.49 11.18 15.77
N LEU A 84 3.50 11.71 15.02
CA LEU A 84 2.63 10.90 14.16
C LEU A 84 3.43 10.11 13.12
N LEU A 85 4.31 10.78 12.37
CA LEU A 85 5.16 10.13 11.37
C LEU A 85 5.99 9.01 11.99
N LYS A 86 6.63 9.27 13.12
CA LYS A 86 7.43 8.27 13.84
C LYS A 86 6.59 7.07 14.29
N ARG A 87 5.35 7.29 14.73
CA ARG A 87 4.42 6.21 15.11
C ARG A 87 4.01 5.37 13.90
N PHE A 88 3.69 6.00 12.78
CA PHE A 88 3.38 5.29 11.53
C PHE A 88 4.56 4.44 11.06
N GLU A 89 5.75 5.02 10.96
CA GLU A 89 6.96 4.31 10.51
C GLU A 89 7.30 3.10 11.36
N ASN A 90 7.21 3.24 12.70
CA ASN A 90 7.52 2.16 13.60
C ASN A 90 6.44 1.07 13.51
N LYS A 91 5.19 1.38 13.84
CA LYS A 91 4.15 0.36 14.01
C LYS A 91 3.71 -0.30 12.71
N LEU A 92 3.50 0.48 11.65
CA LEU A 92 3.02 -0.08 10.38
C LEU A 92 4.06 -1.00 9.75
N LYS A 93 5.35 -0.75 9.97
CA LYS A 93 6.41 -1.66 9.52
C LYS A 93 6.34 -3.02 10.22
N TYR A 94 6.10 -3.04 11.54
CA TYR A 94 6.06 -4.29 12.30
C TYR A 94 4.92 -5.23 11.87
N PHE A 95 3.79 -4.70 11.41
CA PHE A 95 2.65 -5.52 11.01
C PHE A 95 2.88 -6.38 9.76
N PHE A 96 3.90 -6.09 8.94
CA PHE A 96 4.15 -6.79 7.67
C PHE A 96 5.54 -7.44 7.59
N LEU A 97 6.17 -7.72 8.74
CA LEU A 97 7.49 -8.38 8.78
C LEU A 97 7.43 -9.86 8.41
N SER A 98 6.27 -10.51 8.52
CA SER A 98 6.11 -11.91 8.11
C SER A 98 6.26 -12.04 6.60
N SER A 99 7.20 -12.87 6.15
CA SER A 99 7.62 -12.97 4.75
C SER A 99 6.83 -13.99 3.92
N ASN A 100 6.04 -14.85 4.56
CA ASN A 100 5.25 -15.92 3.93
C ASN A 100 3.84 -15.92 4.54
N VAL A 101 2.94 -15.15 3.94
CA VAL A 101 1.65 -14.83 4.55
C VAL A 101 0.55 -15.30 3.60
N GLY A 102 -0.32 -16.19 4.08
CA GLY A 102 -1.56 -16.55 3.39
C GLY A 102 -2.57 -15.40 3.40
N LEU A 103 -3.61 -15.47 2.56
CA LEU A 103 -4.62 -14.41 2.45
C LEU A 103 -5.20 -13.99 3.82
N GLU A 104 -5.54 -14.96 4.68
CA GLU A 104 -6.13 -14.67 6.00
C GLU A 104 -5.22 -13.85 6.91
N GLU A 105 -3.93 -14.20 6.96
CA GLU A 105 -2.97 -13.49 7.80
C GLU A 105 -2.73 -12.07 7.23
N LEU A 106 -2.66 -11.92 5.90
CA LEU A 106 -2.56 -10.62 5.25
C LEU A 106 -3.78 -9.75 5.55
N GLU A 107 -5.00 -10.29 5.44
CA GLU A 107 -6.23 -9.60 5.81
C GLU A 107 -6.22 -9.18 7.28
N THR A 108 -5.76 -10.05 8.19
CA THR A 108 -5.66 -9.69 9.62
C THR A 108 -4.64 -8.58 9.87
N ASN A 109 -3.52 -8.56 9.13
CA ASN A 109 -2.49 -7.54 9.26
C ASN A 109 -2.97 -6.19 8.71
N VAL A 110 -3.71 -6.19 7.60
CA VAL A 110 -4.37 -4.99 7.07
C VAL A 110 -5.47 -4.50 8.02
N GLN A 111 -6.25 -5.40 8.64
CA GLN A 111 -7.23 -5.03 9.66
C GLN A 111 -6.58 -4.40 10.90
N LYS A 112 -5.50 -5.00 11.43
CA LYS A 112 -4.73 -4.41 12.55
C LYS A 112 -4.20 -3.04 12.17
N SER A 113 -3.66 -2.89 10.96
CA SER A 113 -3.17 -1.61 10.44
C SER A 113 -4.28 -0.58 10.34
N LYS A 114 -5.45 -0.97 9.83
CA LYS A 114 -6.64 -0.11 9.77
C LYS A 114 -7.06 0.36 11.16
N THR A 115 -7.18 -0.56 12.11
CA THR A 115 -7.55 -0.19 13.50
C THR A 115 -6.54 0.76 14.13
N PHE A 116 -5.25 0.55 13.87
CA PHE A 116 -4.21 1.46 14.33
C PHE A 116 -4.32 2.84 13.67
N ILE A 117 -4.48 2.92 12.35
CA ILE A 117 -4.60 4.19 11.63
C ILE A 117 -5.81 4.98 12.13
N LEU A 118 -6.97 4.31 12.28
CA LEU A 118 -8.18 4.90 12.83
C LEU A 118 -7.99 5.38 14.28
N SER A 119 -7.29 4.60 15.12
CA SER A 119 -6.97 5.05 16.47
C SER A 119 -6.16 6.36 16.47
N GLN A 120 -5.21 6.53 15.55
CA GLN A 120 -4.44 7.76 15.46
C GLN A 120 -5.27 8.95 14.97
N LEU A 121 -6.26 8.72 14.10
CA LEU A 121 -7.22 9.74 13.70
C LEU A 121 -8.04 10.21 14.91
N HIS A 122 -8.60 9.28 15.68
CA HIS A 122 -9.37 9.62 16.89
C HIS A 122 -8.55 10.38 17.92
N LEU A 123 -7.26 10.03 18.09
CA LEU A 123 -6.36 10.81 18.95
C LEU A 123 -6.22 12.27 18.47
N MET A 124 -6.17 12.48 17.15
CA MET A 124 -6.07 13.82 16.58
C MET A 124 -7.39 14.60 16.68
N GLU A 125 -8.54 13.93 16.57
CA GLU A 125 -9.85 14.51 16.87
C GLU A 125 -9.93 14.97 18.33
N CYS A 126 -9.49 14.12 19.28
CA CYS A 126 -9.43 14.50 20.69
C CYS A 126 -8.49 15.70 20.93
N PHE A 127 -7.34 15.75 20.27
CA PHE A 127 -6.44 16.91 20.38
C PHE A 127 -7.01 18.17 19.76
N GLN A 128 -7.80 18.06 18.69
CA GLN A 128 -8.50 19.19 18.09
C GLN A 128 -9.44 19.85 19.10
N ASP A 129 -10.21 19.06 19.84
CA ASP A 129 -11.13 19.57 20.86
C ASP A 129 -10.40 20.20 22.06
N LEU A 130 -9.26 19.62 22.45
CA LEU A 130 -8.51 20.07 23.64
C LEU A 130 -7.62 21.29 23.38
N LEU A 131 -6.99 21.38 22.20
CA LEU A 131 -5.97 22.39 21.89
C LEU A 131 -6.45 23.46 20.91
N HIS A 132 -7.70 23.40 20.46
CA HIS A 132 -8.26 24.31 19.44
C HIS A 132 -7.38 24.37 18.16
N MET A 133 -6.93 23.18 17.74
CA MET A 133 -6.10 22.94 16.55
C MET A 133 -6.90 22.24 15.46
N HIS A 134 -6.45 22.35 14.20
CA HIS A 134 -7.02 21.56 13.10
C HIS A 134 -6.43 20.14 13.06
N GLY A 135 -6.71 19.34 14.09
CA GLY A 135 -6.12 17.99 14.27
C GLY A 135 -6.44 17.05 13.11
N THR A 136 -7.68 17.05 12.61
CA THR A 136 -8.07 16.22 11.45
C THR A 136 -7.28 16.57 10.20
N ARG A 137 -7.14 17.87 9.89
CA ARG A 137 -6.34 18.35 8.76
C ARG A 137 -4.87 17.96 8.89
N VAL A 138 -4.29 18.12 10.07
CA VAL A 138 -2.90 17.71 10.34
C VAL A 138 -2.74 16.21 10.13
N TRP A 139 -3.69 15.40 10.58
CA TRP A 139 -3.68 13.96 10.34
C TRP A 139 -3.74 13.63 8.84
N GLU A 140 -4.65 14.24 8.08
CA GLU A 140 -4.81 13.98 6.64
C GLU A 140 -3.54 14.37 5.85
N GLU A 141 -2.96 15.53 6.15
CA GLU A 141 -1.73 16.02 5.53
C GLU A 141 -0.55 15.08 5.82
N GLU A 142 -0.35 14.71 7.09
CA GLU A 142 0.79 13.87 7.50
C GLU A 142 0.63 12.42 7.04
N PHE A 143 -0.58 11.85 7.07
CA PHE A 143 -0.81 10.51 6.55
C PHE A 143 -0.61 10.45 5.03
N THR A 144 -1.08 11.47 4.30
CA THR A 144 -0.81 11.62 2.86
C THR A 144 0.68 11.75 2.57
N CYS A 145 1.39 12.57 3.34
CA CYS A 145 2.83 12.77 3.23
C CYS A 145 3.58 11.46 3.48
N PHE A 146 3.22 10.74 4.55
CA PHE A 146 3.78 9.43 4.90
C PHE A 146 3.63 8.40 3.78
N LEU A 147 2.44 8.24 3.21
CA LEU A 147 2.19 7.29 2.13
C LEU A 147 2.99 7.61 0.87
N LYS A 148 3.02 8.88 0.48
CA LYS A 148 3.84 9.34 -0.66
C LYS A 148 5.33 9.13 -0.41
N HIS A 149 5.80 9.42 0.80
CA HIS A 149 7.19 9.20 1.19
C HIS A 149 7.55 7.71 1.14
N CYS A 150 6.68 6.83 1.63
CA CYS A 150 6.87 5.38 1.51
C CYS A 150 7.03 4.95 0.05
N ALA A 151 6.14 5.41 -0.84
CA ALA A 151 6.22 5.08 -2.26
C ALA A 151 7.50 5.60 -2.91
N LEU A 152 7.85 6.88 -2.69
CA LEU A 152 9.07 7.45 -3.24
C LEU A 152 10.33 6.73 -2.75
N LYS A 153 10.39 6.40 -1.46
CA LYS A 153 11.54 5.71 -0.87
C LYS A 153 11.74 4.31 -1.44
N GLU A 154 10.66 3.56 -1.69
CA GLU A 154 10.77 2.25 -2.36
C GLU A 154 11.24 2.38 -3.81
N CYS A 155 10.80 3.43 -4.54
CA CYS A 155 11.34 3.70 -5.88
C CYS A 155 12.85 4.02 -5.83
N ASP A 156 13.27 4.90 -4.92
CA ASP A 156 14.67 5.29 -4.78
C ASP A 156 15.55 4.10 -4.36
N ASP A 157 15.08 3.30 -3.41
CA ASP A 157 15.75 2.06 -2.98
C ASP A 157 15.87 1.10 -4.18
N TYR A 158 14.82 0.88 -4.96
CA TYR A 158 14.86 0.02 -6.16
C TYR A 158 15.85 0.51 -7.23
N VAL A 159 15.90 1.82 -7.48
CA VAL A 159 16.89 2.41 -8.40
C VAL A 159 18.32 2.23 -7.87
N SER A 160 18.52 2.43 -6.56
CA SER A 160 19.84 2.28 -5.95
C SER A 160 20.37 0.85 -6.07
N TRP A 161 19.51 -0.14 -5.89
CA TRP A 161 19.85 -1.56 -6.01
C TRP A 161 20.35 -1.93 -7.39
N ARG A 162 19.67 -1.46 -8.44
CA ARG A 162 20.08 -1.71 -9.82
C ARG A 162 21.49 -1.18 -10.12
N LYS A 163 21.87 -0.05 -9.52
CA LYS A 163 23.19 0.55 -9.77
C LYS A 163 24.33 -0.29 -9.18
N HIS A 164 24.06 -1.13 -8.18
CA HIS A 164 25.08 -1.90 -7.48
C HIS A 164 25.26 -3.33 -8.02
N ASP A 165 24.19 -4.01 -8.48
CA ASP A 165 24.27 -5.40 -8.95
C ASP A 165 23.98 -5.53 -10.46
N SER A 166 25.04 -5.46 -11.27
CA SER A 166 24.98 -5.58 -12.73
C SER A 166 25.10 -7.02 -13.26
N ILE A 167 25.21 -8.05 -12.40
CA ILE A 167 25.69 -9.39 -12.82
C ILE A 167 24.67 -10.54 -12.64
N VAL A 168 23.60 -10.41 -11.84
CA VAL A 168 22.61 -11.50 -11.68
C VAL A 168 21.20 -10.93 -11.57
N MET A 169 20.56 -10.68 -12.71
CA MET A 169 19.13 -10.32 -12.73
C MET A 169 18.36 -11.23 -13.69
N HIS A 170 18.56 -12.54 -13.53
CA HIS A 170 17.57 -13.49 -14.00
C HIS A 170 16.37 -13.43 -13.06
N VAL A 171 15.36 -12.65 -13.47
CA VAL A 171 13.94 -12.87 -13.20
C VAL A 171 13.62 -13.32 -11.77
N GLN A 172 13.82 -12.45 -10.78
CA GLN A 172 13.13 -12.60 -9.49
C GLN A 172 12.57 -11.25 -9.04
N VAL A 173 11.54 -10.79 -9.75
CA VAL A 173 10.60 -9.73 -9.32
C VAL A 173 9.96 -10.08 -7.95
N ASN A 174 10.08 -11.34 -7.51
CA ASN A 174 9.64 -11.81 -6.20
C ASN A 174 10.38 -11.16 -5.02
N ASP A 175 11.58 -10.63 -5.23
CA ASP A 175 12.41 -10.18 -4.14
C ASP A 175 12.46 -8.66 -4.05
N PHE A 176 11.33 -8.07 -3.65
CA PHE A 176 11.36 -6.99 -2.64
C PHE A 176 11.97 -7.49 -1.32
N SER A 177 13.09 -8.21 -1.37
CA SER A 177 13.68 -8.96 -0.24
C SER A 177 14.00 -8.01 0.91
N ASN A 178 14.32 -6.76 0.58
CA ASN A 178 14.53 -5.67 1.54
C ASN A 178 13.54 -4.52 1.34
N ALA A 179 12.24 -4.77 1.15
CA ALA A 179 11.24 -3.73 1.38
C ALA A 179 11.49 -3.10 2.76
N ARG A 180 11.55 -1.77 2.84
CA ARG A 180 11.90 -1.05 4.08
C ARG A 180 10.72 -0.31 4.68
N THR A 181 9.70 -0.06 3.86
CA THR A 181 8.52 0.75 4.17
C THR A 181 7.25 -0.10 4.22
N PHE A 182 6.20 0.47 4.83
CA PHE A 182 4.89 -0.16 4.91
C PHE A 182 4.31 -0.53 3.53
N LEU A 183 4.35 0.40 2.55
CA LEU A 183 3.82 0.12 1.21
C LEU A 183 4.64 -0.92 0.46
N GLY A 184 5.97 -0.95 0.63
CA GLY A 184 6.83 -1.97 0.05
C GLY A 184 6.53 -3.37 0.59
N HIS A 185 6.38 -3.51 1.92
CA HIS A 185 6.03 -4.78 2.53
C HIS A 185 4.65 -5.27 2.11
N LEU A 186 3.67 -4.37 2.04
CA LEU A 186 2.33 -4.68 1.56
C LEU A 186 2.37 -5.13 0.09
N LEU A 187 3.07 -4.38 -0.77
CA LEU A 187 3.21 -4.72 -2.18
C LEU A 187 3.89 -6.07 -2.37
N ARG A 188 4.96 -6.35 -1.61
CA ARG A 188 5.64 -7.66 -1.62
C ARG A 188 4.69 -8.81 -1.35
N GLN A 189 3.87 -8.71 -0.31
CA GLN A 189 2.92 -9.76 0.04
C GLN A 189 1.85 -9.94 -1.06
N ILE A 190 1.36 -8.84 -1.65
CA ILE A 190 0.45 -8.89 -2.80
C ILE A 190 1.11 -9.58 -4.00
N LEU A 191 2.37 -9.27 -4.31
CA LEU A 191 3.10 -9.88 -5.43
C LEU A 191 3.38 -11.37 -5.21
N GLN A 192 3.68 -11.78 -3.98
CA GLN A 192 3.87 -13.19 -3.62
C GLN A 192 2.59 -14.01 -3.84
N LEU A 193 1.42 -13.47 -3.46
CA LEU A 193 0.13 -14.13 -3.65
C LEU A 193 -0.32 -14.16 -5.11
N THR A 194 0.13 -13.20 -5.93
CA THR A 194 -0.24 -13.07 -7.35
C THR A 194 0.82 -13.60 -8.31
N ASN A 195 1.79 -14.37 -7.80
CA ASN A 195 2.87 -14.91 -8.62
C ASN A 195 2.34 -15.76 -9.79
N PRO A 196 2.80 -15.52 -11.04
CA PRO A 196 2.24 -16.15 -12.24
C PRO A 196 2.45 -17.66 -12.29
N SER A 197 3.43 -18.20 -11.58
CA SER A 197 3.70 -19.64 -11.54
C SER A 197 2.78 -20.40 -10.58
N ARG A 198 2.15 -19.70 -9.64
CA ARG A 198 1.32 -20.30 -8.56
C ARG A 198 -0.13 -19.84 -8.57
N SER A 199 -0.46 -18.79 -9.31
CA SER A 199 -1.78 -18.18 -9.30
C SER A 199 -2.28 -17.93 -10.72
N MET A 200 -3.59 -18.07 -10.90
CA MET A 200 -4.28 -17.76 -12.15
C MET A 200 -5.29 -16.65 -11.92
N TYR A 201 -5.28 -15.63 -12.77
CA TYR A 201 -6.27 -14.56 -12.74
C TYR A 201 -7.54 -14.99 -13.47
N ILE A 202 -8.69 -14.90 -12.80
CA ILE A 202 -10.00 -15.21 -13.37
C ILE A 202 -10.80 -13.91 -13.48
N GLU A 203 -10.92 -13.38 -14.70
CA GLU A 203 -11.58 -12.10 -14.97
C GLU A 203 -13.03 -12.01 -14.46
N PRO A 204 -13.92 -13.01 -14.67
CA PRO A 204 -15.29 -12.96 -14.16
C PRO A 204 -15.40 -12.84 -12.63
N MET A 205 -14.40 -13.36 -11.92
CA MET A 205 -14.32 -13.29 -10.46
C MET A 205 -13.49 -12.09 -9.97
N SER A 206 -12.77 -11.43 -10.90
CA SER A 206 -11.87 -10.30 -10.61
C SER A 206 -10.90 -10.61 -9.46
N GLY A 207 -10.29 -11.80 -9.50
CA GLY A 207 -9.43 -12.32 -8.45
C GLY A 207 -8.45 -13.39 -8.94
N TRP A 208 -7.48 -13.70 -8.09
CA TRP A 208 -6.48 -14.74 -8.27
C TRP A 208 -6.84 -16.00 -7.50
N PHE A 209 -6.65 -17.14 -8.16
CA PHE A 209 -6.97 -18.45 -7.62
C PHE A 209 -5.77 -19.38 -7.74
N ASP A 210 -5.64 -20.28 -6.77
CA ASP A 210 -4.71 -21.40 -6.81
C ASP A 210 -5.20 -22.49 -7.80
N SER A 211 -4.32 -23.40 -8.17
CA SER A 211 -4.60 -24.62 -8.93
C SER A 211 -5.73 -25.47 -8.33
N GLU A 212 -5.92 -25.41 -7.01
CA GLU A 212 -7.01 -26.07 -6.27
C GLU A 212 -8.35 -25.30 -6.29
N GLY A 213 -8.40 -24.11 -6.91
CA GLY A 213 -9.59 -23.27 -6.95
C GLY A 213 -9.84 -22.42 -5.70
N ARG A 214 -8.86 -22.33 -4.78
CA ARG A 214 -8.92 -21.44 -3.61
C ARG A 214 -8.62 -20.01 -4.02
N GLU A 215 -9.39 -19.05 -3.51
CA GLU A 215 -9.13 -17.62 -3.70
C GLU A 215 -7.87 -17.19 -2.93
N LEU A 216 -6.87 -16.69 -3.66
CA LEU A 216 -5.61 -16.16 -3.10
C LEU A 216 -5.69 -14.66 -2.87
N LEU A 217 -6.35 -13.93 -3.76
CA LEU A 217 -6.53 -12.48 -3.66
C LEU A 217 -7.72 -12.06 -4.52
N GLY A 218 -8.67 -11.30 -3.98
CA GLY A 218 -9.81 -10.83 -4.76
C GLY A 218 -10.31 -9.45 -4.37
N LEU A 219 -11.48 -9.09 -4.90
CA LEU A 219 -12.06 -7.75 -4.73
C LEU A 219 -12.30 -7.38 -3.26
N ARG A 220 -12.63 -8.36 -2.41
CA ARG A 220 -12.89 -8.16 -0.96
C ARG A 220 -11.65 -7.65 -0.22
N PHE A 221 -10.49 -8.21 -0.56
CA PHE A 221 -9.21 -7.75 -0.03
C PHE A 221 -8.95 -6.30 -0.44
N PHE A 222 -9.20 -5.94 -1.70
CA PHE A 222 -9.03 -4.56 -2.15
C PHE A 222 -10.01 -3.58 -1.50
N ASP A 223 -11.23 -3.99 -1.15
CA ASP A 223 -12.16 -3.16 -0.37
C ASP A 223 -11.63 -2.91 1.05
N LEU A 224 -11.08 -3.96 1.68
CA LEU A 224 -10.41 -3.83 2.97
C LEU A 224 -9.19 -2.90 2.87
N LEU A 225 -8.36 -3.08 1.84
CA LEU A 225 -7.17 -2.28 1.61
C LEU A 225 -7.51 -0.80 1.37
N GLU A 226 -8.52 -0.52 0.53
CA GLU A 226 -9.01 0.83 0.30
C GLU A 226 -9.50 1.46 1.60
N SER A 227 -10.23 0.71 2.43
CA SER A 227 -10.71 1.21 3.73
C SER A 227 -9.59 1.45 4.76
N CYS A 228 -8.39 0.90 4.54
CA CYS A 228 -7.23 1.06 5.40
C CYS A 228 -6.35 2.24 4.96
N VAL A 229 -6.03 2.34 3.66
CA VAL A 229 -5.03 3.28 3.14
C VAL A 229 -5.69 4.47 2.41
N GLY A 230 -6.97 4.35 2.07
CA GLY A 230 -7.72 5.35 1.34
C GLY A 230 -7.33 5.46 -0.15
N PRO A 231 -7.96 6.40 -0.88
CA PRO A 231 -7.70 6.58 -2.31
C PRO A 231 -6.26 7.01 -2.59
N ILE A 232 -5.66 7.80 -1.69
CA ILE A 232 -4.28 8.27 -1.82
C ILE A 232 -3.30 7.09 -1.75
N GLY A 233 -3.49 6.18 -0.79
CA GLY A 233 -2.71 4.95 -0.70
C GLY A 233 -2.80 4.09 -1.94
N MET A 234 -4.02 3.91 -2.46
CA MET A 234 -4.26 3.15 -3.69
C MET A 234 -3.57 3.80 -4.89
N THR A 235 -3.58 5.14 -5.01
CA THR A 235 -2.81 5.83 -6.06
C THR A 235 -1.29 5.72 -5.89
N SER A 236 -0.80 5.70 -4.65
CA SER A 236 0.62 5.49 -4.35
C SER A 236 1.07 4.08 -4.75
N LEU A 237 0.25 3.06 -4.47
CA LEU A 237 0.49 1.69 -4.95
C LEU A 237 0.42 1.58 -6.47
N ASP A 238 -0.53 2.25 -7.13
CA ASP A 238 -0.59 2.28 -8.60
C ASP A 238 0.67 2.91 -9.20
N SER A 239 1.16 3.99 -8.59
CA SER A 239 2.38 4.69 -9.03
C SER A 239 3.63 3.80 -8.88
N LEU A 240 3.72 3.06 -7.76
CA LEU A 240 4.78 2.06 -7.55
C LEU A 240 4.73 0.96 -8.62
N LEU A 241 3.55 0.37 -8.85
CA LEU A 241 3.37 -0.66 -9.88
C LEU A 241 3.71 -0.13 -11.28
N ALA A 242 3.31 1.11 -11.60
CA ALA A 242 3.63 1.75 -12.87
C ALA A 242 5.14 1.88 -13.07
N PHE A 243 5.85 2.32 -12.03
CA PHE A 243 7.30 2.43 -12.02
C PHE A 243 7.95 1.07 -12.24
N ILE A 244 7.55 0.03 -11.50
CA ILE A 244 8.09 -1.32 -11.65
C ILE A 244 7.85 -1.86 -13.06
N ILE A 245 6.63 -1.69 -13.61
CA ILE A 245 6.31 -2.12 -14.98
C ILE A 245 7.22 -1.45 -16.00
N MET A 246 7.40 -0.13 -15.90
CA MET A 246 8.27 0.62 -16.81
C MET A 246 9.69 0.07 -16.79
N GLU A 247 10.22 -0.20 -15.61
CA GLU A 247 11.57 -0.73 -15.44
C GLU A 247 11.72 -2.17 -15.93
N MET A 248 10.72 -3.01 -15.69
CA MET A 248 10.68 -4.38 -16.20
C MET A 248 10.59 -4.41 -17.73
N LEU A 249 9.83 -3.50 -18.32
CA LEU A 249 9.73 -3.33 -19.78
C LEU A 249 11.08 -2.86 -20.36
N GLU A 250 11.72 -1.88 -19.76
CA GLU A 250 13.02 -1.40 -20.23
C GLU A 250 14.08 -2.50 -20.16
N HIS A 251 14.12 -3.24 -19.04
CA HIS A 251 15.05 -4.35 -18.87
C HIS A 251 14.78 -5.50 -19.87
N SER A 252 13.53 -5.94 -20.01
CA SER A 252 13.15 -6.99 -20.96
C SER A 252 13.46 -6.59 -22.41
N LEU A 253 13.17 -5.35 -22.80
CA LEU A 253 13.50 -4.82 -24.13
C LEU A 253 15.00 -4.75 -24.37
N ASN A 254 15.80 -4.35 -23.38
CA ASN A 254 17.26 -4.34 -23.51
C ASN A 254 17.84 -5.75 -23.61
N SER A 255 17.32 -6.70 -22.84
CA SER A 255 17.66 -8.12 -22.95
C SER A 255 17.25 -8.72 -24.31
N LEU A 256 16.11 -8.31 -24.87
CA LEU A 256 15.73 -8.70 -26.24
C LEU A 256 16.67 -8.12 -27.28
N LYS A 257 17.02 -6.83 -27.16
CA LYS A 257 17.96 -6.17 -28.08
C LYS A 257 19.32 -6.85 -28.06
N SER A 258 19.85 -7.20 -26.89
CA SER A 258 21.15 -7.88 -26.78
C SER A 258 21.14 -9.29 -27.39
N LEU A 259 20.04 -10.03 -27.21
CA LEU A 259 19.84 -11.35 -27.84
C LEU A 259 19.68 -11.24 -29.36
N LEU A 260 19.00 -10.20 -29.86
CA LEU A 260 18.78 -9.99 -31.29
C LEU A 260 20.03 -9.51 -32.05
N HIS A 261 20.95 -8.79 -31.39
CA HIS A 261 21.97 -7.99 -32.10
C HIS A 261 23.07 -8.79 -32.81
N VAL A 262 23.40 -10.03 -32.41
CA VAL A 262 24.53 -10.75 -33.03
C VAL A 262 24.23 -12.20 -33.43
N ARG A 263 23.65 -13.03 -32.56
CA ARG A 263 23.39 -14.45 -32.89
C ARG A 263 22.12 -14.65 -33.71
N CYS A 264 21.08 -13.87 -33.42
CA CYS A 264 19.77 -14.05 -34.03
C CYS A 264 19.73 -13.60 -35.49
N LEU A 265 20.39 -12.50 -35.85
CA LEU A 265 20.39 -12.01 -37.24
C LEU A 265 21.09 -12.97 -38.20
N GLU A 266 22.22 -13.55 -37.82
CA GLU A 266 22.95 -14.50 -38.66
C GLU A 266 22.19 -15.83 -38.79
N GLU A 267 21.65 -16.37 -37.69
CA GLU A 267 20.86 -17.60 -37.73
C GLU A 267 19.49 -17.42 -38.40
N LEU A 268 18.83 -16.25 -38.24
CA LEU A 268 17.60 -15.92 -38.96
C LEU A 268 17.85 -15.74 -40.46
N GLN A 269 18.97 -15.15 -40.88
CA GLN A 269 19.32 -15.07 -42.31
C GLN A 269 19.65 -16.44 -42.90
N GLN A 270 20.33 -17.32 -42.14
CA GLN A 270 20.55 -18.71 -42.55
C GLN A 270 19.24 -19.51 -42.62
N LEU A 271 18.28 -19.24 -41.73
CA LEU A 271 16.97 -19.88 -41.75
C LEU A 271 16.06 -19.31 -42.84
N ASP A 272 16.09 -18.01 -43.11
CA ASP A 272 15.34 -17.35 -44.20
C ASP A 272 15.80 -17.88 -45.57
N THR A 273 17.12 -18.03 -45.75
CA THR A 273 17.69 -18.67 -46.96
C THR A 273 17.35 -20.16 -47.05
N ALA A 274 17.25 -20.89 -45.94
CA ALA A 274 16.85 -22.31 -45.91
C ALA A 274 15.34 -22.53 -46.08
N LEU A 275 14.51 -21.56 -45.73
CA LEU A 275 13.05 -21.62 -45.85
C LEU A 275 12.57 -21.21 -47.25
N GLY A 276 13.40 -20.48 -48.01
CA GLY A 276 13.06 -20.02 -49.36
C GLY A 276 11.98 -18.93 -49.36
N PRO A 277 11.61 -18.38 -50.53
CA PRO A 277 10.59 -17.34 -50.60
C PRO A 277 9.24 -17.86 -50.09
N ALA A 278 8.46 -16.99 -49.42
CA ALA A 278 7.16 -17.30 -48.80
C ALA A 278 6.09 -17.89 -49.76
N SER A 279 6.38 -17.94 -51.05
CA SER A 279 5.58 -18.52 -52.13
C SER A 279 5.94 -19.96 -52.50
N SER A 280 6.97 -20.55 -51.88
CA SER A 280 7.46 -21.91 -52.17
C SER A 280 7.55 -22.77 -50.92
N LEU A 281 7.31 -24.08 -51.06
CA LEU A 281 7.53 -25.04 -49.97
C LEU A 281 9.06 -25.19 -49.73
N PRO A 282 9.54 -25.11 -48.48
CA PRO A 282 10.96 -25.16 -48.18
C PRO A 282 11.58 -26.50 -48.60
N LEU A 283 12.73 -26.43 -49.26
CA LEU A 283 13.46 -27.60 -49.83
C LEU A 283 13.84 -28.66 -48.79
N LEU A 284 13.99 -28.27 -47.52
CA LEU A 284 14.34 -29.13 -46.39
C LEU A 284 13.12 -29.55 -45.53
N GLY A 285 11.90 -29.16 -45.91
CA GLY A 285 10.66 -29.59 -45.25
C GLY A 285 10.63 -29.35 -43.73
N ARG A 286 10.12 -30.33 -42.97
CA ARG A 286 9.82 -30.23 -41.53
C ARG A 286 11.05 -30.07 -40.62
N SER A 287 12.26 -30.39 -41.08
CA SER A 287 13.48 -30.31 -40.24
C SER A 287 13.93 -28.88 -39.99
N SER A 288 13.79 -27.98 -40.97
CA SER A 288 14.13 -26.55 -40.81
C SER A 288 13.20 -25.87 -39.81
N TYR A 289 11.90 -26.20 -39.83
CA TYR A 289 10.94 -25.71 -38.82
C TYR A 289 11.24 -26.23 -37.42
N LYS A 290 11.74 -27.47 -37.27
CA LYS A 290 12.15 -28.01 -35.96
C LYS A 290 13.40 -27.32 -35.41
N GLN A 291 14.34 -26.95 -36.27
CA GLN A 291 15.53 -26.18 -35.86
C GLN A 291 15.12 -24.76 -35.43
N MET A 292 14.23 -24.12 -36.18
CA MET A 292 13.68 -22.81 -35.83
C MET A 292 12.90 -22.84 -34.52
N ALA A 293 12.05 -23.85 -34.30
CA ALA A 293 11.33 -24.02 -33.04
C ALA A 293 12.29 -24.13 -31.84
N LYS A 294 13.34 -24.96 -31.95
CA LYS A 294 14.34 -25.10 -30.87
C LYS A 294 15.09 -23.80 -30.57
N PHE A 295 15.45 -23.05 -31.62
CA PHE A 295 16.12 -21.75 -31.47
C PHE A 295 15.22 -20.73 -30.78
N VAL A 296 13.95 -20.65 -31.21
CA VAL A 296 12.94 -19.78 -30.60
C VAL A 296 12.66 -20.20 -29.15
N ASP A 297 12.53 -21.49 -28.86
CA ASP A 297 12.31 -22.00 -27.49
C ASP A 297 13.40 -21.50 -26.53
N THR A 298 14.68 -21.57 -26.92
CA THR A 298 15.79 -21.10 -26.07
C THR A 298 15.85 -19.58 -25.89
N LEU A 299 15.39 -18.80 -26.86
CA LEU A 299 15.38 -17.34 -26.76
C LEU A 299 14.17 -16.81 -26.01
N TRP A 300 13.05 -17.52 -26.09
CA TRP A 300 11.75 -17.06 -25.61
C TRP A 300 11.54 -17.36 -24.11
N GLU A 301 12.17 -18.41 -23.57
CA GLU A 301 11.98 -18.86 -22.18
C GLU A 301 12.15 -17.75 -21.11
N PRO A 302 13.21 -16.92 -21.10
CA PRO A 302 13.33 -15.81 -20.13
C PRO A 302 12.33 -14.67 -20.39
N TRP A 303 11.87 -14.55 -21.64
CA TRP A 303 10.93 -13.53 -22.07
C TRP A 303 9.50 -13.85 -21.65
N VAL A 304 9.11 -15.13 -21.67
CA VAL A 304 7.80 -15.60 -21.19
C VAL A 304 7.62 -15.24 -19.72
N GLU A 305 8.62 -15.52 -18.88
CA GLU A 305 8.52 -15.21 -17.45
C GLU A 305 8.42 -13.70 -17.21
N SER A 306 9.22 -12.91 -17.93
CA SER A 306 9.18 -11.45 -17.82
C SER A 306 7.84 -10.86 -18.26
N LEU A 307 7.29 -11.33 -19.39
CA LEU A 307 5.97 -10.94 -19.87
C LEU A 307 4.85 -11.36 -18.90
N ALA A 308 4.96 -12.56 -18.31
CA ALA A 308 4.01 -13.02 -17.30
C ALA A 308 4.03 -12.13 -16.05
N CYS A 309 5.21 -11.72 -15.58
CA CYS A 309 5.36 -10.76 -14.48
C CYS A 309 4.78 -9.39 -14.84
N ILE A 310 5.05 -8.88 -16.05
CA ILE A 310 4.47 -7.61 -16.51
C ILE A 310 2.94 -7.70 -16.56
N GLY A 311 2.41 -8.81 -17.07
CA GLY A 311 0.96 -9.07 -17.10
C GLY A 311 0.34 -9.09 -15.71
N GLN A 312 0.97 -9.78 -14.75
CA GLN A 312 0.55 -9.77 -13.34
C GLN A 312 0.44 -8.35 -12.79
N LEU A 313 1.49 -7.54 -12.97
CA LEU A 313 1.53 -6.16 -12.48
C LEU A 313 0.45 -5.29 -13.15
N GLN A 314 0.23 -5.47 -14.46
CA GLN A 314 -0.82 -4.76 -15.20
C GLN A 314 -2.22 -5.11 -14.70
N LEU A 315 -2.49 -6.39 -14.45
CA LEU A 315 -3.78 -6.84 -13.90
C LEU A 315 -4.05 -6.25 -12.51
N LEU A 316 -3.03 -6.21 -11.64
CA LEU A 316 -3.11 -5.52 -10.35
C LEU A 316 -3.48 -4.04 -10.50
N ARG A 317 -2.83 -3.32 -11.41
CA ARG A 317 -3.15 -1.91 -11.70
C ARG A 317 -4.57 -1.74 -12.23
N CYS A 318 -5.04 -2.64 -13.09
CA CYS A 318 -6.41 -2.62 -13.59
C CYS A 318 -7.43 -2.75 -12.46
N LEU A 319 -7.21 -3.66 -11.50
CA LEU A 319 -8.10 -3.80 -10.34
C LEU A 319 -8.05 -2.60 -9.40
N ILE A 320 -6.86 -2.07 -9.11
CA ILE A 320 -6.71 -0.85 -8.29
C ILE A 320 -7.44 0.32 -8.96
N SER A 321 -7.27 0.49 -10.27
CA SER A 321 -7.96 1.52 -11.06
C SER A 321 -9.48 1.32 -11.08
N PHE A 322 -9.94 0.08 -11.19
CA PHE A 322 -11.36 -0.26 -11.13
C PHE A 322 -11.96 0.12 -9.78
N LYS A 323 -11.29 -0.24 -8.67
CA LYS A 323 -11.70 0.13 -7.31
C LYS A 323 -11.72 1.63 -7.09
N LEU A 324 -10.67 2.35 -7.50
CA LEU A 324 -10.64 3.81 -7.44
C LEU A 324 -11.80 4.46 -8.21
N LYS A 325 -12.13 3.95 -9.41
CA LYS A 325 -13.28 4.45 -10.18
C LYS A 325 -14.61 4.20 -9.47
N LEU A 326 -14.78 3.05 -8.83
CA LEU A 326 -15.97 2.74 -8.03
C LEU A 326 -16.08 3.68 -6.83
N ALA A 327 -15.00 3.85 -6.07
CA ALA A 327 -14.93 4.73 -4.92
C ALA A 327 -15.29 6.18 -5.26
N CYS A 328 -14.74 6.69 -6.37
CA CYS A 328 -15.04 8.03 -6.87
C CYS A 328 -16.51 8.18 -7.27
N LYS A 329 -17.09 7.22 -7.98
CA LYS A 329 -18.52 7.26 -8.35
C LYS A 329 -19.42 7.29 -7.12
N VAL A 330 -19.15 6.43 -6.15
CA VAL A 330 -19.93 6.34 -4.91
C VAL A 330 -19.87 7.66 -4.14
N ARG A 331 -18.68 8.25 -3.96
CA ARG A 331 -18.52 9.55 -3.28
C ARG A 331 -19.22 10.70 -4.00
N ILE A 332 -19.19 10.72 -5.33
CA ILE A 332 -19.92 11.73 -6.12
C ILE A 332 -21.43 11.56 -5.95
N SER A 333 -21.95 10.34 -6.00
CA SER A 333 -23.37 10.07 -5.78
C SER A 333 -23.84 10.46 -4.36
N TYR A 334 -23.04 10.21 -3.33
CA TYR A 334 -23.33 10.64 -1.96
C TYR A 334 -23.28 12.17 -1.80
N ASN A 335 -22.28 12.84 -2.36
CA ASN A 335 -22.21 14.31 -2.31
C ASN A 335 -23.36 14.97 -3.08
N ILE A 336 -23.81 14.40 -4.21
CA ILE A 336 -24.99 14.91 -4.93
C ILE A 336 -26.26 14.71 -4.10
N PHE A 337 -26.40 13.60 -3.37
CA PHE A 337 -27.54 13.37 -2.48
C PHE A 337 -27.57 14.35 -1.30
N ILE A 338 -26.42 14.60 -0.66
CA ILE A 338 -26.34 15.55 0.47
C ILE A 338 -26.58 16.99 0.01
N PHE A 339 -26.05 17.39 -1.16
CA PHE A 339 -26.33 18.73 -1.71
C PHE A 339 -27.77 18.88 -2.24
N GLY A 340 -28.43 17.77 -2.61
CA GLY A 340 -29.84 17.75 -3.00
C GLY A 340 -30.81 17.96 -1.83
N GLU A 341 -30.47 17.50 -0.63
CA GLU A 341 -31.28 17.73 0.59
C GLU A 341 -31.05 19.13 1.20
N SER A 342 -29.86 19.72 1.04
CA SER A 342 -29.58 21.08 1.54
C SER A 342 -30.19 22.23 0.71
N LEU A 343 -30.79 21.92 -0.45
CA LEU A 343 -31.48 22.91 -1.31
C LEU A 343 -33.01 22.87 -1.18
N LEU A 344 -33.55 22.04 -0.28
CA LEU A 344 -34.99 21.92 -0.01
C LEU A 344 -35.37 22.18 1.47
N GLY A 345 -34.47 22.79 2.26
CA GLY A 345 -34.72 23.23 3.63
C GLY A 345 -34.88 24.74 3.75
#